data_AF-A0A8E2DPM4-F1
#
_entry.id   AF-A0A8E2DPM4-F1
#
_cell.length_a   1.000
_cell.length_b   1.000
_cell.length_c   1.000
_cell.angle_alpha   90.00
_cell.angle_beta   90.00
_cell.angle_gamma   90.00
#
_symmetry.space_group_name_H-M   'P 1'
#
loop_
_entity.id
_entity.type
_entity.pdbx_description
1 polymer ?
#
loop_
_entity_poly.entity_id
_entity_poly.type
_entity_poly.pdbx_seq_one_letter_code
_entity_poly.pdbx_strand_id
1 'polypeptide(L)'
;MSSTHATPSGSSAPPAASSSSNGPILATGDWTKNLVHLAKTAELKKHALTLQLHTAHILSAHASLEQKNKTIQDLKEQKNKLESERARLLNCLREVNEDRDKACLIHATMVGSAGSPLIIITDGEYASAKADVDKLRQELGHPPLPSLQSTLEEKSAQFLKDLRLQQQAVSTAPAPPTSVKRSAEEAGSDGQPMKRPRGRPKGSKNSKIKGKDAATPVAGSAGSPTV
;
A
#
# COMPACT_ATOMS: atom_id res chain seq x y z
N MET A 1 -12.54 32.91 11.08
CA MET A 1 -12.47 34.36 11.38
C MET A 1 -12.55 35.08 10.05
N SER A 2 -13.77 35.48 9.67
CA SER A 2 -14.07 36.12 8.39
C SER A 2 -13.89 37.62 8.55
N SER A 3 -13.00 38.22 7.75
CA SER A 3 -12.87 39.67 7.66
C SER A 3 -13.44 40.16 6.34
N THR A 4 -14.62 40.77 6.46
CA THR A 4 -15.33 41.55 5.45
C THR A 4 -14.67 42.93 5.38
N HIS A 5 -14.17 43.36 4.22
CA HIS A 5 -13.80 44.75 3.98
C HIS A 5 -14.73 45.36 2.93
N ALA A 6 -15.51 46.35 3.38
CA ALA A 6 -16.32 47.24 2.56
C ALA A 6 -15.45 48.40 2.05
N THR A 7 -15.67 48.82 0.80
CA THR A 7 -15.12 50.07 0.24
C THR A 7 -16.27 50.92 -0.31
N PRO A 8 -16.27 52.25 -0.03
CA PRO A 8 -17.41 53.13 -0.30
C PRO A 8 -17.48 53.65 -1.74
N SER A 9 -18.71 53.85 -2.21
CA SER A 9 -19.07 54.59 -3.41
C SER A 9 -18.75 56.08 -3.26
N GLY A 10 -17.90 56.63 -4.13
CA GLY A 10 -17.68 58.06 -4.29
C GLY A 10 -18.24 58.56 -5.61
N SER A 11 -19.47 59.10 -5.58
CA SER A 11 -20.05 59.84 -6.70
C SER A 11 -19.45 61.25 -6.72
N SER A 12 -18.60 61.53 -7.71
CA SER A 12 -18.15 62.89 -8.03
C SER A 12 -18.89 63.39 -9.27
N ALA A 13 -19.63 64.49 -9.10
CA ALA A 13 -20.36 65.17 -10.16
C ALA A 13 -19.38 65.78 -11.19
N PRO A 14 -19.75 65.84 -12.49
CA PRO A 14 -18.95 66.54 -13.49
C PRO A 14 -19.05 68.06 -13.28
N PRO A 15 -17.95 68.83 -13.41
CA PRO A 15 -18.03 70.28 -13.44
C PRO A 15 -18.72 70.76 -14.72
N ALA A 16 -19.50 71.82 -14.55
CA ALA A 16 -20.34 72.47 -15.53
C ALA A 16 -19.57 72.92 -16.78
N ALA A 17 -20.26 72.78 -17.93
CA ALA A 17 -19.84 73.28 -19.23
C ALA A 17 -19.78 74.82 -19.23
N SER A 18 -18.59 75.36 -19.48
CA SER A 18 -18.39 76.77 -19.79
C SER A 18 -18.57 77.03 -21.28
N SER A 19 -19.69 77.67 -21.61
CA SER A 19 -19.86 78.69 -22.66
C SER A 19 -18.94 78.65 -23.89
N SER A 20 -19.53 78.20 -24.99
CA SER A 20 -19.16 78.45 -26.38
C SER A 20 -18.88 79.93 -26.68
N SER A 21 -17.63 80.22 -27.06
CA SER A 21 -17.23 81.46 -27.75
C SER A 21 -16.77 81.11 -29.17
N ASN A 22 -17.63 81.39 -30.15
CA ASN A 22 -17.32 81.30 -31.58
C ASN A 22 -16.58 82.57 -32.03
N GLY A 23 -15.32 82.71 -31.63
CA GLY A 23 -14.37 83.61 -32.27
C GLY A 23 -13.48 82.84 -33.25
N PRO A 24 -12.94 83.46 -34.32
CA PRO A 24 -11.96 82.79 -35.16
C PRO A 24 -10.73 82.45 -34.30
N ILE A 25 -10.54 81.15 -34.05
CA ILE A 25 -9.39 80.60 -33.30
C ILE A 25 -8.15 80.82 -34.16
N LEU A 26 -7.59 82.03 -34.10
CA LEU A 26 -6.18 82.24 -34.34
C LEU A 26 -5.46 81.42 -33.27
N ALA A 27 -4.77 80.36 -33.67
CA ALA A 27 -4.00 79.50 -32.81
C ALA A 27 -2.77 80.26 -32.27
N THR A 28 -3.00 81.22 -31.37
CA THR A 28 -1.98 81.79 -30.48
C THR A 28 -1.74 80.80 -29.35
N GLY A 29 -1.16 79.66 -29.71
CA GLY A 29 -0.88 78.56 -28.80
C GLY A 29 -0.09 77.49 -29.53
N ASP A 30 0.96 77.00 -28.88
CA ASP A 30 1.99 76.11 -29.43
C ASP A 30 1.44 74.68 -29.67
N TRP A 31 0.45 74.55 -30.56
CA TRP A 31 -0.29 73.31 -30.84
C TRP A 31 0.65 72.17 -31.24
N THR A 32 1.73 72.48 -31.95
CA THR A 32 2.78 71.53 -32.33
C THR A 32 3.46 70.94 -31.09
N LYS A 33 3.76 71.74 -30.07
CA LYS A 33 4.33 71.24 -28.80
C LYS A 33 3.33 70.36 -28.06
N ASN A 34 2.05 70.73 -28.03
CA ASN A 34 1.01 69.91 -27.41
C ASN A 34 0.83 68.56 -28.11
N LEU A 35 0.87 68.53 -29.45
CA LEU A 35 0.81 67.30 -30.23
C LEU A 35 2.02 66.39 -29.94
N VAL A 36 3.23 66.95 -29.94
CA VAL A 36 4.46 66.20 -29.60
C VAL A 36 4.41 65.69 -28.16
N HIS A 37 3.90 66.49 -27.21
CA HIS A 37 3.74 66.06 -25.82
C HIS A 37 2.72 64.92 -25.68
N LEU A 38 1.60 65.01 -26.39
CA LEU A 38 0.58 63.95 -26.41
C LEU A 38 1.15 62.65 -27.00
N ALA A 39 1.89 62.74 -28.11
CA ALA A 39 2.55 61.59 -28.73
C ALA A 39 3.57 60.93 -27.78
N LYS A 40 4.42 61.73 -27.13
CA LYS A 40 5.38 61.22 -26.13
C LYS A 40 4.67 60.58 -24.94
N THR A 41 3.56 61.16 -24.48
CA THR A 41 2.74 60.61 -23.39
C THR A 41 2.09 59.28 -23.80
N ALA A 42 1.61 59.17 -25.05
CA ALA A 42 1.06 57.93 -25.57
C ALA A 42 2.13 56.83 -25.68
N GLU A 43 3.33 57.18 -26.18
CA GLU A 43 4.45 56.23 -26.27
C GLU A 43 4.91 55.77 -24.87
N LEU A 44 5.00 56.69 -23.90
CA LEU A 44 5.29 56.35 -22.50
C LEU A 44 4.26 55.37 -21.93
N LYS A 45 2.97 55.63 -22.14
CA LYS A 45 1.88 54.75 -21.67
C LYS A 45 1.94 53.37 -22.33
N LYS A 46 2.27 53.29 -23.62
CA LYS A 46 2.48 52.03 -24.33
C LYS A 46 3.63 51.23 -23.72
N HIS A 47 4.77 51.87 -23.45
CA HIS A 47 5.90 51.19 -22.80
C HIS A 47 5.56 50.74 -21.37
N ALA A 48 4.87 51.58 -20.60
CA ALA A 48 4.44 51.24 -19.24
C ALA A 48 3.50 50.02 -19.24
N LEU A 49 2.53 49.97 -20.14
CA LEU A 49 1.61 48.84 -20.28
C LEU A 49 2.33 47.57 -20.73
N THR A 50 3.29 47.69 -21.65
CA THR A 50 4.12 46.56 -22.09
C THR A 50 4.92 45.98 -20.92
N LEU A 51 5.52 46.83 -20.09
CA LEU A 51 6.25 46.42 -18.90
C LEU A 51 5.34 45.77 -17.86
N GLN A 52 4.13 46.29 -17.66
CA GLN A 52 3.12 45.69 -16.77
C GLN A 52 2.73 44.28 -17.24
N LEU A 53 2.53 44.10 -18.55
CA LEU A 53 2.18 42.81 -19.14
C LEU A 53 3.32 41.80 -18.98
N HIS A 54 4.57 42.21 -19.23
CA HIS A 54 5.73 41.35 -18.97
C HIS A 54 5.87 40.99 -17.49
N THR A 55 5.67 41.96 -16.59
CA THR A 55 5.68 41.71 -15.14
C THR A 55 4.61 40.69 -14.76
N ALA A 56 3.39 40.81 -15.28
CA ALA A 56 2.31 39.86 -15.02
C ALA A 56 2.65 38.45 -15.54
N HIS A 57 3.25 38.33 -16.73
CA HIS A 57 3.70 37.04 -17.26
C HIS A 57 4.80 36.40 -16.40
N ILE A 58 5.78 37.19 -15.94
CA ILE A 58 6.84 36.71 -15.05
C ILE A 58 6.24 36.19 -13.75
N LEU A 59 5.34 36.95 -13.11
CA LEU A 59 4.68 36.53 -11.88
C LEU A 59 3.84 35.26 -12.06
N SER A 60 3.11 35.15 -13.17
CA SER A 60 2.34 33.94 -13.50
C SER A 60 3.24 32.72 -13.69
N ALA A 61 4.36 32.88 -14.40
CA ALA A 61 5.35 31.82 -14.58
C ALA A 61 5.96 31.39 -13.24
N HIS A 62 6.27 32.33 -12.33
CA HIS A 62 6.75 32.03 -10.99
C HIS A 62 5.74 31.22 -10.17
N ALA A 63 4.46 31.64 -10.14
CA ALA A 63 3.42 30.89 -9.43
C ALA A 63 3.24 29.47 -9.99
N SER A 64 3.32 29.31 -11.33
CA SER A 64 3.27 27.99 -11.96
C SER A 64 4.47 27.11 -11.59
N LEU A 65 5.66 27.69 -11.53
CA LEU A 65 6.88 26.98 -11.15
C LEU A 65 6.84 26.54 -9.69
N GLU A 66 6.37 27.39 -8.79
CA GLU A 66 6.20 27.06 -7.37
C GLU A 66 5.19 25.93 -7.17
N GLN A 67 4.05 25.97 -7.86
CA GLN A 67 3.06 24.90 -7.84
C GLN A 67 3.65 23.57 -8.34
N LYS A 68 4.40 23.59 -9.45
CA LYS A 68 5.08 22.39 -9.97
C LYS A 68 6.13 21.85 -9.00
N ASN A 69 6.91 22.73 -8.37
CA ASN A 69 7.90 22.32 -7.38
C ASN A 69 7.26 21.64 -6.16
N LYS A 70 6.12 22.18 -5.69
CA LYS A 70 5.34 21.54 -4.63
C LYS A 70 4.86 20.15 -5.04
N THR A 71 4.26 20.02 -6.23
CA THR A 71 3.83 18.71 -6.75
C THR A 71 5.00 17.72 -6.88
N ILE A 72 6.20 18.18 -7.29
CA ILE A 72 7.40 17.34 -7.33
C ILE A 72 7.80 16.87 -5.95
N GLN A 73 7.72 17.72 -4.93
CA GLN A 73 7.99 17.33 -3.54
C GLN A 73 6.99 16.29 -3.04
N ASP A 74 5.69 16.51 -3.26
CA ASP A 74 4.63 15.57 -2.88
C ASP A 74 4.84 14.19 -3.53
N LEU A 75 5.18 14.16 -4.83
CA LEU A 75 5.46 12.91 -5.55
C LEU A 75 6.72 12.20 -5.03
N LYS A 76 7.76 12.95 -4.64
CA LYS A 76 8.97 12.37 -4.03
C LYS A 76 8.66 11.72 -2.68
N GLU A 77 7.83 12.36 -1.86
CA GLU A 77 7.42 11.80 -0.57
C GLU A 77 6.57 10.53 -0.75
N GLN A 78 5.59 10.56 -1.67
CA GLN A 78 4.80 9.37 -2.00
C GLN A 78 5.68 8.22 -2.51
N LYS A 79 6.64 8.50 -3.38
CA LYS A 79 7.61 7.50 -3.85
C LYS A 79 8.41 6.92 -2.67
N ASN A 80 8.90 7.76 -1.76
CA ASN A 80 9.68 7.31 -0.60
C ASN A 80 8.86 6.38 0.30
N LYS A 81 7.58 6.72 0.54
CA LYS A 81 6.64 5.89 1.30
C LYS A 81 6.38 4.53 0.63
N LEU A 82 6.27 4.50 -0.70
CA LEU A 82 6.10 3.23 -1.41
C LEU A 82 7.38 2.38 -1.39
N GLU A 83 8.56 3.01 -1.49
CA GLU A 83 9.84 2.28 -1.42
C GLU A 83 10.07 1.71 -0.01
N SER A 84 9.69 2.43 1.05
CA SER A 84 9.79 1.91 2.41
C SER A 84 8.85 0.73 2.65
N GLU A 85 7.61 0.79 2.16
CA GLU A 85 6.68 -0.35 2.21
C GLU A 85 7.19 -1.54 1.38
N ARG A 86 7.74 -1.30 0.20
CA ARG A 86 8.36 -2.34 -0.62
C ARG A 86 9.50 -3.02 0.12
N ALA A 87 10.39 -2.25 0.75
CA ALA A 87 11.50 -2.78 1.54
C ALA A 87 10.99 -3.60 2.75
N ARG A 88 9.97 -3.10 3.47
CA ARG A 88 9.33 -3.79 4.58
C ARG A 88 8.75 -5.14 4.15
N LEU A 89 7.99 -5.17 3.06
CA LEU A 89 7.38 -6.40 2.54
C LEU A 89 8.42 -7.41 2.07
N LEU A 90 9.50 -6.96 1.42
CA LEU A 90 10.61 -7.84 1.05
C LEU A 90 11.29 -8.44 2.28
N ASN A 91 11.43 -7.68 3.36
CA ASN A 91 11.97 -8.20 4.62
C ASN A 91 11.03 -9.25 5.24
N CYS A 92 9.71 -8.98 5.29
CA CYS A 92 8.73 -9.96 5.76
C CYS A 92 8.73 -11.25 4.92
N LEU A 93 8.87 -11.15 3.60
CA LEU A 93 8.96 -12.33 2.73
C LEU A 93 10.23 -13.15 3.00
N ARG A 94 11.35 -12.49 3.27
CA ARG A 94 12.59 -13.16 3.67
C ARG A 94 12.39 -13.94 4.97
N GLU A 95 11.82 -13.30 5.99
CA GLU A 95 11.54 -13.91 7.29
C GLU A 95 10.64 -15.14 7.18
N VAL A 96 9.54 -15.05 6.41
CA VAL A 96 8.65 -16.19 6.17
C VAL A 96 9.36 -17.36 5.48
N ASN A 97 10.26 -17.08 4.52
CA ASN A 97 11.03 -18.13 3.87
C ASN A 97 12.02 -18.79 4.85
N GLU A 98 12.72 -18.00 5.66
CA GLU A 98 13.63 -18.52 6.69
C GLU A 98 12.89 -19.40 7.70
N ASP A 99 11.70 -18.98 8.14
CA ASP A 99 10.89 -19.75 9.09
C ASP A 99 10.33 -21.03 8.47
N ARG A 100 9.93 -21.00 7.20
CA ARG A 100 9.56 -22.21 6.46
C ARG A 100 10.73 -23.18 6.37
N ASP A 101 11.93 -22.70 6.06
CA ASP A 101 13.11 -23.55 5.94
C ASP A 101 13.50 -24.15 7.29
N LYS A 102 13.41 -23.38 8.39
CA LYS A 102 13.55 -23.88 9.78
C LYS A 102 12.51 -24.96 10.09
N ALA A 103 11.24 -24.72 9.76
CA ALA A 103 10.16 -25.67 10.00
C ALA A 103 10.36 -26.96 9.20
N CYS A 104 10.81 -26.87 7.94
CA CYS A 104 11.17 -28.02 7.12
C CYS A 104 12.32 -28.82 7.74
N LEU A 105 13.36 -28.15 8.25
CA LEU A 105 14.48 -28.81 8.92
C LEU A 105 14.03 -29.53 10.20
N ILE A 106 13.21 -28.89 11.03
CA ILE A 106 12.65 -29.50 12.25
C ILE A 106 11.79 -30.70 11.88
N HIS A 107 10.92 -30.56 10.88
CA HIS A 107 10.06 -31.65 10.41
C HIS A 107 10.89 -32.83 9.91
N ALA A 108 11.92 -32.59 9.08
CA ALA A 108 12.81 -33.65 8.59
C ALA A 108 13.54 -34.36 9.75
N THR A 109 13.99 -33.59 10.75
CA THR A 109 14.64 -34.12 11.96
C THR A 109 13.68 -35.00 12.75
N MET A 110 12.46 -34.53 13.01
CA MET A 110 11.44 -35.29 13.75
C MET A 110 11.01 -36.56 13.02
N VAL A 111 10.81 -36.49 11.69
CA VAL A 111 10.44 -37.67 10.89
C VAL A 111 11.57 -38.71 10.90
N GLY A 112 12.83 -38.28 10.75
CA GLY A 112 13.98 -39.18 10.81
C GLY A 112 14.18 -39.82 12.20
N SER A 113 13.94 -39.07 13.27
CA SER A 113 14.15 -39.55 14.64
C SER A 113 12.98 -40.33 15.24
N ALA A 114 11.74 -40.12 14.78
CA ALA A 114 10.57 -40.76 15.37
C ALA A 114 10.35 -42.20 14.87
N GLY A 115 10.70 -42.49 13.60
CA GLY A 115 10.48 -43.83 13.02
C GLY A 115 11.47 -44.87 13.55
N SER A 116 12.75 -44.53 13.59
CA SER A 116 13.84 -45.49 13.83
C SER A 116 13.81 -46.17 15.21
N PRO A 117 13.78 -45.43 16.35
CA PRO A 117 13.78 -46.04 17.67
C PRO A 117 12.45 -46.72 18.00
N LEU A 118 11.33 -46.23 17.46
CA LEU A 118 10.02 -46.85 17.68
C LEU A 118 9.98 -48.23 17.04
N ILE A 119 10.42 -48.37 15.78
CA ILE A 119 10.52 -49.66 15.08
C ILE A 119 11.45 -50.62 15.83
N ILE A 120 12.60 -50.15 16.30
CA ILE A 120 13.56 -51.01 17.04
C ILE A 120 12.93 -51.56 18.32
N ILE A 121 12.23 -50.72 19.08
CA ILE A 121 11.62 -51.11 20.35
C ILE A 121 10.41 -52.03 20.10
N THR A 122 9.55 -51.72 19.12
CA THR A 122 8.34 -52.51 18.86
C THR A 122 8.65 -53.87 18.23
N ASP A 123 9.54 -53.90 17.24
CA ASP A 123 9.76 -55.10 16.42
C ASP A 123 10.93 -55.94 16.91
N GLY A 124 11.83 -55.38 17.73
CA GLY A 124 12.97 -56.08 18.31
C GLY A 124 12.68 -56.66 19.69
N GLU A 125 12.90 -55.84 20.72
CA GLU A 125 12.91 -56.28 22.11
C GLU A 125 11.51 -56.61 22.63
N TYR A 126 10.52 -55.77 22.32
CA TYR A 126 9.14 -55.99 22.77
C TYR A 126 8.51 -57.23 22.12
N ALA A 127 8.71 -57.43 20.82
CA ALA A 127 8.17 -58.59 20.10
C ALA A 127 8.72 -59.92 20.67
N SER A 128 10.03 -59.96 20.96
CA SER A 128 10.68 -61.12 21.56
C SER A 128 10.16 -61.39 22.98
N ALA A 129 10.10 -60.37 23.81
CA ALA A 129 9.56 -60.49 25.18
C ALA A 129 8.08 -60.91 25.19
N LYS A 130 7.27 -60.40 24.25
CA LYS A 130 5.87 -60.81 24.10
C LYS A 130 5.75 -62.29 23.74
N ALA A 131 6.56 -62.78 22.82
CA ALA A 131 6.54 -64.18 22.41
C ALA A 131 6.86 -65.12 23.59
N ASP A 132 7.84 -64.76 24.43
CA ASP A 132 8.18 -65.52 25.63
C ASP A 132 7.04 -65.55 26.66
N VAL A 133 6.38 -64.41 26.88
CA VAL A 133 5.22 -64.31 27.78
C VAL A 133 4.02 -65.11 27.25
N ASP A 134 3.75 -65.04 25.94
CA ASP A 134 2.65 -65.79 25.32
C ASP A 134 2.88 -67.30 25.39
N LYS A 135 4.15 -67.75 25.26
CA LYS A 135 4.52 -69.15 25.46
C LYS A 135 4.25 -69.61 26.89
N LEU A 136 4.68 -68.84 27.90
CA LEU A 136 4.40 -69.12 29.31
C LEU A 136 2.89 -69.15 29.61
N ARG A 137 2.12 -68.24 29.00
CA ARG A 137 0.66 -68.22 29.13
C ARG A 137 0.01 -69.45 28.51
N GLN A 138 0.49 -69.88 27.35
CA GLN A 138 0.00 -71.08 26.69
C GLN A 138 0.27 -72.33 27.54
N GLU A 139 1.45 -72.43 28.17
CA GLU A 139 1.79 -73.52 29.11
C GLU A 139 0.88 -73.53 30.35
N LEU A 140 0.42 -72.36 30.81
CA LEU A 140 -0.51 -72.20 31.94
C LEU A 140 -2.00 -72.24 31.56
N GLY A 141 -2.34 -72.41 30.26
CA GLY A 141 -3.71 -72.45 29.76
C GLY A 141 -4.42 -71.09 29.68
N HIS A 142 -3.68 -69.98 29.70
CA HIS A 142 -4.22 -68.63 29.54
C HIS A 142 -4.18 -68.16 28.07
N PRO A 143 -5.12 -67.28 27.65
CA PRO A 143 -5.10 -66.72 26.31
C PRO A 143 -3.90 -65.77 26.08
N PRO A 144 -3.41 -65.65 24.83
CA PRO A 144 -2.29 -64.79 24.51
C PRO A 144 -2.62 -63.31 24.77
N LEU A 145 -1.60 -62.52 25.03
CA LEU A 145 -1.73 -61.10 25.29
C LEU A 145 -2.19 -60.35 24.02
N PRO A 146 -3.00 -59.29 24.20
CA PRO A 146 -3.37 -58.38 23.12
C PRO A 146 -2.12 -57.74 22.49
N SER A 147 -2.24 -57.29 21.24
CA SER A 147 -1.13 -56.65 20.53
C SER A 147 -0.78 -55.29 21.15
N LEU A 148 0.51 -54.91 21.11
CA LEU A 148 0.98 -53.60 21.55
C LEU A 148 0.19 -52.47 20.89
N GLN A 149 -0.10 -52.63 19.59
CA GLN A 149 -0.84 -51.66 18.80
C GLN A 149 -2.26 -51.46 19.35
N SER A 150 -2.96 -52.54 19.71
CA SER A 150 -4.28 -52.45 20.33
C SER A 150 -4.23 -51.72 21.68
N THR A 151 -3.24 -52.00 22.52
CA THR A 151 -3.08 -51.29 23.81
C THR A 151 -2.69 -49.82 23.63
N LEU A 152 -1.88 -49.49 22.62
CA LEU A 152 -1.51 -48.11 22.28
C LEU A 152 -2.70 -47.32 21.75
N GLU A 153 -3.50 -47.90 20.86
CA GLU A 153 -4.71 -47.28 20.33
C GLU A 153 -5.72 -46.98 21.44
N GLU A 154 -5.95 -47.93 22.35
CA GLU A 154 -6.84 -47.75 23.50
C GLU A 154 -6.35 -46.63 24.44
N LYS A 155 -5.05 -46.60 24.76
CA LYS A 155 -4.46 -45.50 25.56
C LYS A 155 -4.50 -44.16 24.83
N SER A 156 -4.29 -44.14 23.52
CA SER A 156 -4.36 -42.91 22.72
C SER A 156 -5.78 -42.33 22.70
N ALA A 157 -6.79 -43.20 22.60
CA ALA A 157 -8.19 -42.81 22.69
C ALA A 157 -8.53 -42.28 24.09
N GLN A 158 -8.00 -42.91 25.14
CA GLN A 158 -8.13 -42.44 26.52
C GLN A 158 -7.49 -41.05 26.68
N PHE A 159 -6.28 -40.85 26.18
CA PHE A 159 -5.56 -39.57 26.29
C PHE A 159 -6.27 -38.44 25.54
N LEU A 160 -6.78 -38.70 24.33
CA LEU A 160 -7.57 -37.73 23.57
C LEU A 160 -8.90 -37.39 24.26
N LYS A 161 -9.50 -38.36 24.95
CA LYS A 161 -10.70 -38.16 25.76
C LYS A 161 -10.40 -37.29 26.97
N ASP A 162 -9.32 -37.57 27.69
CA ASP A 162 -8.87 -36.79 28.86
C ASP A 162 -8.50 -35.35 28.46
N LEU A 163 -7.81 -35.18 27.34
CA LEU A 163 -7.45 -33.86 26.80
C LEU A 163 -8.69 -33.04 26.43
N ARG A 164 -9.72 -33.66 25.82
CA ARG A 164 -11.00 -32.99 25.57
C ARG A 164 -11.69 -32.59 26.88
N LEU A 165 -11.71 -33.48 27.87
CA LEU A 165 -12.31 -33.22 29.17
C LEU A 165 -11.59 -32.05 29.88
N GLN A 166 -10.26 -31.98 29.76
CA GLN A 166 -9.45 -30.92 30.33
C GLN A 166 -9.66 -29.57 29.61
N GLN A 167 -9.74 -29.55 28.27
CA GLN A 167 -10.10 -28.33 27.53
C GLN A 167 -11.52 -27.85 27.84
N GLN A 168 -12.44 -28.78 28.08
CA GLN A 168 -13.81 -28.46 28.48
C GLN A 168 -13.86 -27.88 29.89
N ALA A 169 -13.09 -28.41 30.84
CA ALA A 169 -12.99 -27.89 32.20
C ALA A 169 -12.43 -26.45 32.26
N VAL A 170 -11.48 -26.10 31.39
CA VAL A 170 -10.95 -24.73 31.28
C VAL A 170 -11.97 -23.77 30.64
N SER A 171 -12.90 -24.29 29.83
CA SER A 171 -13.93 -23.50 29.14
C SER A 171 -15.21 -23.26 29.96
N THR A 172 -15.41 -24.00 31.06
CA THR A 172 -16.58 -23.88 31.96
C THR A 172 -16.27 -23.27 33.33
N ALA A 173 -15.06 -22.74 33.56
CA ALA A 173 -14.78 -21.99 34.78
C ALA A 173 -15.51 -20.62 34.76
N PRO A 174 -16.24 -20.23 35.82
CA PRO A 174 -16.86 -18.91 35.91
C PRO A 174 -15.76 -17.84 35.97
N ALA A 175 -15.86 -16.85 35.09
CA ALA A 175 -14.91 -15.74 35.02
C ALA A 175 -14.79 -15.02 36.38
N PRO A 176 -13.58 -14.79 36.91
CA PRO A 176 -13.41 -13.90 38.06
C PRO A 176 -13.65 -12.45 37.62
N PRO A 177 -14.31 -11.62 38.46
CA PRO A 177 -14.47 -10.20 38.18
C PRO A 177 -13.19 -9.44 38.56
N THR A 178 -12.95 -8.31 37.86
CA THR A 178 -11.94 -7.26 38.13
C THR A 178 -10.49 -7.61 37.69
N SER A 179 -9.66 -6.73 37.16
CA SER A 179 -9.74 -5.34 36.68
C SER A 179 -8.33 -4.95 36.21
N VAL A 180 -8.10 -4.67 34.93
CA VAL A 180 -7.01 -3.78 34.51
C VAL A 180 -7.47 -3.00 33.27
N LYS A 181 -7.75 -1.72 33.49
CA LYS A 181 -7.85 -0.69 32.44
C LYS A 181 -6.53 -0.60 31.67
N ARG A 182 -6.59 -0.58 30.34
CA ARG A 182 -5.92 0.46 29.54
C ARG A 182 -6.49 0.56 28.12
N SER A 183 -7.12 1.72 27.91
CA SER A 183 -7.35 2.48 26.68
C SER A 183 -8.26 1.92 25.59
N ALA A 184 -9.44 2.54 25.56
CA ALA A 184 -10.38 2.61 24.46
C ALA A 184 -10.13 3.89 23.64
N GLU A 185 -10.04 3.73 22.33
CA GLU A 185 -10.46 4.63 21.24
C GLU A 185 -10.22 3.76 19.99
N GLU A 186 -11.14 3.54 19.04
CA GLU A 186 -12.12 4.43 18.45
C GLU A 186 -13.14 3.58 17.65
N ALA A 187 -14.26 4.22 17.33
CA ALA A 187 -15.49 3.72 16.71
C ALA A 187 -15.40 2.76 15.51
N GLY A 188 -16.42 1.90 15.38
CA GLY A 188 -16.76 1.22 14.13
C GLY A 188 -18.01 0.37 14.26
N SER A 189 -19.14 0.87 13.76
CA SER A 189 -20.47 0.28 13.86
C SER A 189 -20.70 -0.90 12.89
N ASP A 190 -21.76 -1.65 13.23
CA ASP A 190 -22.66 -2.41 12.36
C ASP A 190 -22.21 -3.72 11.69
N GLY A 191 -22.59 -4.81 12.38
CA GLY A 191 -23.40 -5.92 11.89
C GLY A 191 -23.50 -6.21 10.38
N GLN A 192 -22.97 -7.37 9.97
CA GLN A 192 -23.75 -8.55 9.52
C GLN A 192 -22.81 -9.65 8.97
N PRO A 193 -23.13 -10.94 9.15
CA PRO A 193 -22.28 -12.05 8.72
C PRO A 193 -22.81 -12.69 7.43
N MET A 194 -22.04 -12.76 6.34
CA MET A 194 -22.23 -13.84 5.35
C MET A 194 -20.95 -14.22 4.59
N LYS A 195 -20.72 -15.53 4.59
CA LYS A 195 -19.66 -16.28 3.93
C LYS A 195 -19.71 -16.13 2.40
N ARG A 196 -18.55 -15.94 1.76
CA ARG A 196 -18.22 -16.61 0.47
C ARG A 196 -16.75 -17.04 0.44
N PRO A 197 -16.44 -18.19 -0.19
CA PRO A 197 -15.17 -18.90 -0.02
C PRO A 197 -14.04 -18.34 -0.91
N ARG A 198 -12.83 -18.63 -0.46
CA ARG A 198 -11.53 -18.39 -1.11
C ARG A 198 -11.49 -18.87 -2.58
N GLY A 199 -10.83 -18.08 -3.44
CA GLY A 199 -10.08 -18.63 -4.59
C GLY A 199 -10.65 -18.40 -5.99
N ARG A 200 -10.69 -17.14 -6.46
CA ARG A 200 -10.39 -16.80 -7.87
C ARG A 200 -10.23 -15.29 -8.08
N PRO A 201 -9.09 -14.79 -8.61
CA PRO A 201 -9.03 -13.43 -9.14
C PRO A 201 -9.98 -13.30 -10.33
N LYS A 202 -10.89 -12.32 -10.29
CA LYS A 202 -11.76 -11.98 -11.42
C LYS A 202 -10.92 -11.32 -12.52
N GLY A 203 -10.77 -12.04 -13.63
CA GLY A 203 -10.68 -11.46 -14.97
C GLY A 203 -9.30 -11.04 -15.46
N SER A 204 -8.53 -12.01 -15.97
CA SER A 204 -7.66 -11.77 -17.12
C SER A 204 -8.55 -11.60 -18.35
N LYS A 205 -8.49 -10.43 -18.98
CA LYS A 205 -8.95 -10.21 -20.36
C LYS A 205 -7.84 -9.49 -21.12
N ASN A 206 -6.98 -10.27 -21.77
CA ASN A 206 -6.28 -9.81 -22.96
C ASN A 206 -7.32 -9.44 -24.02
N SER A 207 -7.33 -8.18 -24.45
CA SER A 207 -8.01 -7.77 -25.67
C SER A 207 -6.99 -7.16 -26.63
N LYS A 208 -6.55 -8.00 -27.55
CA LYS A 208 -6.20 -7.73 -28.96
C LYS A 208 -5.49 -6.40 -29.28
N ILE A 209 -4.20 -6.59 -29.59
CA ILE A 209 -3.51 -6.09 -30.78
C ILE A 209 -4.51 -5.74 -31.91
N LYS A 210 -4.51 -4.47 -32.33
CA LYS A 210 -4.91 -4.08 -33.69
C LYS A 210 -3.72 -3.33 -34.28
N GLY A 211 -3.08 -3.97 -35.25
CA GLY A 211 -1.93 -3.43 -35.97
C GLY A 211 -2.27 -2.15 -36.72
N LYS A 212 -1.23 -1.35 -36.93
CA LYS A 212 -1.10 -0.48 -38.09
C LYS A 212 0.35 -0.50 -38.51
N ASP A 213 0.52 -0.81 -39.79
CA ASP A 213 1.75 -1.02 -40.53
C ASP A 213 2.75 0.13 -40.39
N ALA A 214 4.04 -0.21 -40.36
CA ALA A 214 5.08 0.50 -41.11
C ALA A 214 6.42 -0.26 -41.07
N ALA A 215 6.73 -0.86 -42.22
CA ALA A 215 8.05 -0.88 -42.88
C ALA A 215 9.28 -1.46 -42.14
N THR A 216 9.66 -2.66 -42.60
CA THR A 216 11.05 -3.06 -42.86
C THR A 216 11.80 -1.96 -43.64
N PRO A 217 13.12 -1.81 -43.39
CA PRO A 217 14.04 -2.42 -44.34
C PRO A 217 15.21 -3.18 -43.71
N VAL A 218 15.71 -4.07 -44.56
CA VAL A 218 16.85 -4.98 -44.45
C VAL A 218 18.18 -4.23 -44.48
N ALA A 219 19.09 -4.56 -43.55
CA ALA A 219 20.57 -4.56 -43.67
C ALA A 219 21.15 -4.66 -42.24
N GLY A 220 22.17 -5.43 -41.89
CA GLY A 220 23.00 -6.39 -42.60
C GLY A 220 23.67 -7.24 -41.52
N SER A 221 23.88 -8.51 -41.85
CA SER A 221 24.52 -9.51 -41.00
C SER A 221 26.03 -9.49 -41.19
N ALA A 222 26.72 -9.81 -40.10
CA ALA A 222 28.04 -10.45 -39.99
C ALA A 222 29.32 -9.60 -40.13
N GLY A 223 30.16 -9.71 -39.09
CA GLY A 223 31.57 -10.08 -39.32
C GLY A 223 32.64 -9.15 -38.73
N SER A 224 32.92 -9.29 -37.44
CA SER A 224 34.33 -9.33 -36.96
C SER A 224 34.77 -10.80 -37.03
N PRO A 225 36.02 -11.19 -37.36
CA PRO A 225 37.21 -10.83 -36.54
C PRO A 225 38.60 -10.80 -37.27
N THR A 226 39.65 -10.38 -36.54
CA THR A 226 41.10 -10.74 -36.71
C THR A 226 41.80 -10.16 -37.97
N VAL A 227 42.94 -9.45 -37.98
CA VAL A 227 44.18 -9.34 -37.16
C VAL A 227 44.56 -7.87 -37.06
#